data_AF-A0A223KPK5-F1
#
_entry.id   AF-A0A223KPK5-F1
#
_cell.length_a   1.000
_cell.length_b   1.000
_cell.length_c   1.000
_cell.angle_alpha   90.00
_cell.angle_beta   90.00
_cell.angle_gamma   90.00
#
_symmetry.space_group_name_H-M   'P 1'
#
loop_
_entity.id
_entity.type
_entity.pdbx_description
1 polymer ?
#
loop_
_entity_poly.entity_id
_entity_poly.type
_entity_poly.pdbx_seq_one_letter_code
_entity_poly.pdbx_strand_id
1 'polypeptide(L)'
;MQKTADVFKDIENLNWEGIAAHVHEEKGLIFSFYANLGSYDSYEVKFTKLEVANLGEDTRSYIWGDGFDEKSFEYTPNDYVNSYLLKGYYSKEVLDYSVITYNEAAYVSGGIINTIHEHYPEAIYVDYFAPAPEGDDDKFHHWQALRFVYEEVEGEWYLIAIVRDVFNP
;
A
#
# COMPACT_ATOMS: atom_id res chain seq x y z
N MET A 1 -5.22 11.33 -10.64
CA MET A 1 -4.78 10.34 -11.66
C MET A 1 -3.30 10.49 -11.99
N GLN A 2 -2.83 11.60 -12.61
CA GLN A 2 -1.39 11.73 -12.96
C GLN A 2 -0.46 11.60 -11.74
N LYS A 3 -0.76 12.33 -10.65
CA LYS A 3 0.02 12.26 -9.40
C LYS A 3 0.21 10.82 -8.90
N THR A 4 -0.83 9.99 -8.92
CA THR A 4 -0.72 8.61 -8.44
C THR A 4 0.03 7.71 -9.41
N ALA A 5 -0.11 7.92 -10.72
CA ALA A 5 0.67 7.18 -11.70
C ALA A 5 2.18 7.43 -11.52
N ASP A 6 2.56 8.67 -11.19
CA ASP A 6 3.95 9.02 -10.88
C ASP A 6 4.42 8.32 -9.59
N VAL A 7 3.62 8.36 -8.52
CA VAL A 7 3.92 7.65 -7.25
C VAL A 7 4.03 6.14 -7.46
N PHE A 8 3.12 5.52 -8.21
CA PHE A 8 3.15 4.08 -8.48
C PHE A 8 4.41 3.70 -9.26
N LYS A 9 4.78 4.49 -10.28
CA LYS A 9 6.03 4.31 -11.01
C LYS A 9 7.25 4.47 -10.09
N ASP A 10 7.21 5.40 -9.14
CA ASP A 10 8.29 5.54 -8.17
C ASP A 10 8.39 4.34 -7.23
N ILE A 11 7.26 3.73 -6.83
CA ILE A 11 7.23 2.45 -6.10
C ILE A 11 7.88 1.33 -6.94
N GLU A 12 7.52 1.21 -8.21
CA GLU A 12 8.09 0.21 -9.13
C GLU A 12 9.62 0.33 -9.28
N ASN A 13 10.14 1.56 -9.23
CA ASN A 13 11.58 1.85 -9.39
C ASN A 13 12.32 2.01 -8.06
N LEU A 14 11.64 1.84 -6.91
CA LEU A 14 12.17 2.16 -5.58
C LEU A 14 12.74 3.59 -5.50
N ASN A 15 12.11 4.54 -6.21
CA ASN A 15 12.46 5.94 -6.20
C ASN A 15 11.84 6.65 -4.98
N TRP A 16 12.45 6.42 -3.82
CA TRP A 16 11.97 6.92 -2.55
C TRP A 16 11.94 8.45 -2.43
N GLU A 17 12.88 9.16 -3.07
CA GLU A 17 12.85 10.62 -3.16
C GLU A 17 11.62 11.12 -3.94
N GLY A 18 11.26 10.42 -5.04
CA GLY A 18 10.05 10.69 -5.82
C GLY A 18 8.78 10.52 -5.01
N ILE A 19 8.67 9.41 -4.26
CA ILE A 19 7.54 9.18 -3.34
C ILE A 19 7.47 10.30 -2.29
N ALA A 20 8.60 10.64 -1.67
CA ALA A 20 8.67 11.66 -0.62
C ALA A 20 8.24 13.06 -1.12
N ALA A 21 8.41 13.37 -2.41
CA ALA A 21 7.96 14.63 -3.00
C ALA A 21 6.43 14.81 -2.91
N HIS A 22 5.68 13.73 -2.74
CA HIS A 22 4.22 13.75 -2.60
C HIS A 22 3.73 13.72 -1.14
N VAL A 23 4.64 13.58 -0.16
CA VAL A 23 4.31 13.40 1.25
C VAL A 23 4.33 14.74 1.99
N HIS A 24 3.33 14.97 2.84
CA HIS A 24 3.25 16.16 3.68
C HIS A 24 4.28 16.11 4.82
N GLU A 25 4.93 17.24 5.10
CA GLU A 25 6.05 17.34 6.05
C GLU A 25 5.68 16.82 7.46
N GLU A 26 4.53 17.23 7.98
CA GLU A 26 4.09 16.88 9.34
C GLU A 26 3.31 15.56 9.41
N LYS A 27 2.59 15.18 8.34
CA LYS A 27 1.74 13.99 8.38
C LYS A 27 2.55 12.72 8.14
N GLY A 28 3.59 12.80 7.29
CA GLY A 28 4.37 11.65 6.89
C GLY A 28 3.59 10.69 5.99
N LEU A 29 4.13 9.48 5.82
CA LEU A 29 3.55 8.40 5.03
C LEU A 29 3.35 7.16 5.89
N ILE A 30 2.15 6.62 5.87
CA ILE A 30 1.80 5.34 6.50
C ILE A 30 1.80 4.25 5.44
N PHE A 31 2.43 3.14 5.72
CA PHE A 31 2.19 1.89 5.00
C PHE A 31 1.33 1.02 5.88
N SER A 32 0.19 0.59 5.35
CA SER A 32 -0.69 -0.35 6.04
C SER A 32 -0.74 -1.65 5.24
N PHE A 33 -0.50 -2.76 5.92
CA PHE A 33 -0.37 -4.06 5.28
C PHE A 33 -1.71 -4.69 4.92
N TYR A 34 -2.75 -4.27 5.63
CA TYR A 34 -4.12 -4.69 5.47
C TYR A 34 -5.07 -3.50 5.28
N ALA A 35 -6.29 -3.76 4.80
CA ALA A 35 -7.23 -2.72 4.40
C ALA A 35 -7.79 -1.84 5.54
N ASN A 36 -7.66 -2.29 6.79
CA ASN A 36 -8.22 -1.67 7.99
C ASN A 36 -7.32 -0.55 8.56
N LEU A 37 -6.89 0.38 7.71
CA LEU A 37 -6.11 1.57 8.09
C LEU A 37 -6.67 2.24 9.35
N GLY A 38 -5.79 2.52 10.31
CA GLY A 38 -6.08 3.11 11.61
C GLY A 38 -6.33 2.08 12.73
N SER A 39 -6.41 0.79 12.40
CA SER A 39 -6.58 -0.30 13.37
C SER A 39 -5.24 -0.89 13.82
N TYR A 40 -5.19 -1.39 15.05
CA TYR A 40 -3.98 -1.98 15.66
C TYR A 40 -3.42 -3.17 14.88
N ASP A 41 -4.30 -3.96 14.28
CA ASP A 41 -4.03 -5.17 13.50
C ASP A 41 -3.77 -4.90 12.01
N SER A 42 -3.74 -3.63 11.58
CA SER A 42 -3.42 -3.26 10.19
C SER A 42 -1.91 -3.18 9.90
N TYR A 43 -1.08 -3.39 10.93
CA TYR A 43 0.39 -3.40 10.88
C TYR A 43 0.98 -2.16 10.22
N GLU A 44 0.58 -0.99 10.72
CA GLU A 44 1.06 0.28 10.19
C GLU A 44 2.53 0.54 10.50
N VAL A 45 3.28 0.91 9.47
CA VAL A 45 4.61 1.49 9.61
C VAL A 45 4.58 2.92 9.09
N LYS A 46 4.90 3.87 9.97
CA LYS A 46 4.85 5.30 9.67
C LYS A 46 6.26 5.87 9.54
N PHE A 47 6.45 6.68 8.50
CA PHE A 47 7.68 7.42 8.24
C PHE A 47 7.39 8.91 8.08
N THR A 48 8.30 9.75 8.56
CA THR A 48 8.34 11.16 8.18
C THR A 48 8.71 11.31 6.70
N LYS A 49 8.41 12.45 6.08
CA LYS A 49 8.82 12.71 4.70
C LYS A 49 10.33 12.54 4.47
N LEU A 50 11.14 13.02 5.41
CA LEU A 50 12.59 12.89 5.33
C LEU A 50 13.02 11.42 5.42
N GLU A 51 12.40 10.63 6.30
CA GLU A 51 12.67 9.19 6.36
C GLU A 51 12.28 8.51 5.06
N VAL A 52 11.09 8.81 4.50
CA VAL A 52 10.64 8.26 3.21
C VAL A 52 11.71 8.48 2.15
N ALA A 53 12.25 9.69 2.00
CA ALA A 53 13.26 9.99 0.99
C ALA A 53 14.54 9.14 1.11
N ASN A 54 14.84 8.63 2.31
CA ASN A 54 16.06 7.86 2.61
C ASN A 54 15.82 6.34 2.75
N LEU A 55 14.59 5.84 2.60
CA LEU A 55 14.28 4.41 2.76
C LEU A 55 15.02 3.51 1.78
N GLY A 56 15.48 4.03 0.65
CA GLY A 56 16.26 3.28 -0.34
C GLY A 56 17.60 2.76 0.17
N GLU A 57 18.20 3.46 1.15
CA GLU A 57 19.46 3.09 1.79
C GLU A 57 19.26 2.48 3.18
N ASP A 58 18.01 2.42 3.67
CA ASP A 58 17.70 1.92 5.00
C ASP A 58 17.75 0.39 5.04
N THR A 59 18.76 -0.14 5.74
CA THR A 59 18.94 -1.58 5.93
C THR A 59 18.26 -2.10 7.20
N ARG A 60 17.50 -1.28 7.93
CA ARG A 60 16.74 -1.72 9.10
C ARG A 60 15.52 -2.53 8.65
N SER A 61 15.24 -3.60 9.38
CA SER A 61 13.99 -4.35 9.21
C SER A 61 12.88 -3.73 10.05
N TYR A 62 11.68 -3.69 9.46
CA TYR A 62 10.45 -3.29 10.11
C TYR A 62 9.47 -4.45 10.09
N ILE A 63 8.59 -4.51 11.08
CA ILE A 63 7.49 -5.47 11.10
C ILE A 63 6.37 -4.88 10.26
N TRP A 64 6.13 -5.48 9.09
CA TRP A 64 5.07 -5.05 8.18
C TRP A 64 3.80 -5.87 8.34
N GLY A 65 3.81 -6.98 9.09
CA GLY A 65 2.67 -7.89 9.17
C GLY A 65 2.97 -9.08 10.06
N ASP A 66 2.00 -9.97 10.20
CA ASP A 66 2.13 -11.29 10.80
C ASP A 66 1.90 -12.42 9.79
N GLY A 67 2.70 -13.48 9.92
CA GLY A 67 2.42 -14.75 9.29
C GLY A 67 1.51 -15.60 10.17
N PHE A 68 0.74 -16.49 9.54
CA PHE A 68 -0.06 -17.52 10.22
C PHE A 68 0.77 -18.45 11.12
N ASP A 69 2.10 -18.49 10.99
CA ASP A 69 3.02 -19.29 11.81
C ASP A 69 3.67 -18.52 12.97
N GLU A 70 3.04 -17.43 13.44
CA GLU A 70 3.53 -16.53 14.52
C GLU A 70 4.86 -15.83 14.20
N LYS A 71 5.30 -15.83 12.93
CA LYS A 71 6.47 -15.05 12.50
C LYS A 71 6.04 -13.70 11.96
N SER A 72 6.59 -12.66 12.53
CA SER A 72 6.50 -11.30 11.98
C SER A 72 7.09 -11.25 10.57
N PHE A 73 6.42 -10.53 9.68
CA PHE A 73 6.95 -10.17 8.36
C PHE A 73 7.93 -9.02 8.51
N GLU A 74 9.17 -9.39 8.85
CA GLU A 74 10.28 -8.46 9.05
C GLU A 74 11.08 -8.25 7.76
N TYR A 75 11.00 -7.05 7.19
CA TYR A 75 11.64 -6.72 5.92
C TYR A 75 12.23 -5.31 5.94
N THR A 76 13.28 -5.11 5.14
CA THR A 76 13.69 -3.75 4.76
C THR A 76 12.60 -3.11 3.89
N PRO A 77 12.54 -1.78 3.77
CA PRO A 77 11.55 -1.11 2.91
C PRO A 77 11.59 -1.61 1.45
N ASN A 78 12.79 -1.79 0.88
CA ASN A 78 12.95 -2.30 -0.48
C ASN A 78 12.45 -3.74 -0.63
N ASP A 79 12.74 -4.61 0.34
CA ASP A 79 12.30 -6.01 0.31
C ASP A 79 10.78 -6.10 0.47
N TYR A 80 10.19 -5.26 1.33
CA TYR A 80 8.75 -5.16 1.50
C TYR A 80 8.04 -4.76 0.20
N VAL A 81 8.49 -3.67 -0.44
CA VAL A 81 7.93 -3.23 -1.72
C VAL A 81 8.02 -4.33 -2.77
N ASN A 82 9.19 -4.94 -2.93
CA ASN A 82 9.41 -5.96 -3.95
C ASN A 82 8.65 -7.27 -3.70
N SER A 83 8.42 -7.63 -2.44
CA SER A 83 7.85 -8.94 -2.09
C SER A 83 6.34 -8.90 -1.83
N TYR A 84 5.81 -7.74 -1.38
CA TYR A 84 4.43 -7.64 -0.92
C TYR A 84 3.62 -6.52 -1.57
N LEU A 85 4.24 -5.44 -2.06
CA LEU A 85 3.50 -4.40 -2.79
C LEU A 85 3.46 -4.72 -4.29
N LEU A 86 4.62 -4.98 -4.90
CA LEU A 86 4.70 -5.27 -6.34
C LEU A 86 4.39 -6.74 -6.65
N LYS A 87 4.59 -7.63 -5.69
CA LYS A 87 4.31 -9.06 -5.81
C LYS A 87 3.27 -9.47 -4.78
N GLY A 88 2.48 -10.47 -5.13
CA GLY A 88 1.60 -11.15 -4.19
C GLY A 88 2.38 -12.20 -3.40
N TYR A 89 1.85 -12.58 -2.24
CA TYR A 89 2.47 -13.57 -1.35
C TYR A 89 2.84 -14.90 -2.05
N TYR A 90 2.03 -15.33 -3.02
CA TYR A 90 2.23 -16.55 -3.79
C TYR A 90 2.86 -16.32 -5.18
N SER A 91 3.14 -15.07 -5.55
CA SER A 91 3.67 -14.72 -6.87
C SER A 91 5.18 -14.51 -6.83
N LYS A 92 5.89 -15.07 -7.81
CA LYS A 92 7.31 -14.76 -8.07
C LYS A 92 7.47 -13.57 -9.03
N GLU A 93 6.42 -13.24 -9.76
CA GLU A 93 6.36 -12.21 -10.78
C GLU A 93 5.63 -10.98 -10.24
N VAL A 94 5.95 -9.81 -10.83
CA VAL A 94 5.25 -8.56 -10.53
C VAL A 94 3.80 -8.69 -10.97
N LEU A 95 2.88 -8.27 -10.11
CA LEU A 95 1.46 -8.30 -10.36
C LEU A 95 1.07 -7.22 -11.39
N ASP A 96 0.08 -7.52 -12.23
CA ASP A 96 -0.46 -6.56 -13.19
C ASP A 96 -1.53 -5.67 -12.55
N TYR A 97 -1.13 -4.48 -12.13
CA TYR A 97 -2.00 -3.45 -11.54
C TYR A 97 -2.75 -2.61 -12.60
N SER A 98 -3.36 -3.28 -13.58
CA SER A 98 -3.98 -2.61 -14.73
C SER A 98 -5.41 -2.10 -14.48
N VAL A 99 -6.08 -2.55 -13.42
CA VAL A 99 -7.41 -2.09 -13.06
C VAL A 99 -7.30 -0.94 -12.06
N ILE A 100 -7.65 0.27 -12.49
CA ILE A 100 -7.52 1.49 -11.67
C ILE A 100 -8.90 2.08 -11.44
N THR A 101 -9.27 2.26 -10.16
CA THR A 101 -10.50 2.96 -9.76
C THR A 101 -10.19 4.17 -8.87
N TYR A 102 -11.16 5.08 -8.76
CA TYR A 102 -11.01 6.34 -8.01
C TYR A 102 -12.08 6.44 -6.94
N ASN A 103 -11.66 6.54 -5.68
CA ASN A 103 -12.50 6.67 -4.50
C ASN A 103 -13.54 5.54 -4.34
N GLU A 104 -13.25 4.38 -4.92
CA GLU A 104 -14.02 3.15 -4.81
C GLU A 104 -13.05 1.98 -4.99
N ALA A 105 -13.31 0.85 -4.34
CA ALA A 105 -12.51 -0.35 -4.49
C ALA A 105 -12.93 -1.10 -5.76
N ALA A 106 -11.98 -1.52 -6.59
CA ALA A 106 -12.28 -2.34 -7.77
C ALA A 106 -12.87 -3.72 -7.38
N TYR A 107 -12.53 -4.21 -6.20
CA TYR A 107 -13.02 -5.44 -5.63
C TYR A 107 -13.37 -5.25 -4.16
N VAL A 108 -14.56 -5.70 -3.76
CA VAL A 108 -14.99 -5.73 -2.36
C VAL A 108 -14.89 -7.17 -1.89
N SER A 109 -13.88 -7.44 -1.06
CA SER A 109 -13.70 -8.76 -0.47
C SER A 109 -14.61 -8.96 0.73
N GLY A 110 -14.86 -10.22 1.10
CA GLY A 110 -15.48 -10.56 2.39
C GLY A 110 -14.48 -10.66 3.55
N GLY A 111 -13.22 -10.25 3.34
CA GLY A 111 -12.15 -10.29 4.33
C GLY A 111 -12.08 -8.99 5.14
N ILE A 112 -10.88 -8.43 5.28
CA ILE A 112 -10.66 -7.19 6.03
C ILE A 112 -11.38 -6.00 5.37
N ILE A 113 -12.15 -5.27 6.17
CA ILE A 113 -12.95 -4.12 5.73
C ILE A 113 -12.03 -2.93 5.44
N ASN A 114 -12.29 -2.21 4.36
CA ASN A 114 -11.66 -0.93 4.08
C ASN A 114 -12.18 0.16 5.03
N THR A 115 -11.33 0.64 5.94
CA THR A 115 -11.68 1.65 6.96
C THR A 115 -11.11 3.04 6.66
N ILE A 116 -10.60 3.29 5.45
CA ILE A 116 -9.96 4.58 5.10
C ILE A 116 -10.84 5.77 5.48
N HIS A 117 -12.13 5.77 5.09
CA HIS A 117 -13.04 6.87 5.38
C HIS A 117 -13.54 6.91 6.83
N GLU A 118 -13.33 5.87 7.63
CA GLU A 118 -13.65 5.88 9.06
C GLU A 118 -12.62 6.70 9.84
N HIS A 119 -11.35 6.60 9.45
CA HIS A 119 -10.24 7.32 10.08
C HIS A 119 -9.86 8.63 9.36
N TYR A 120 -10.10 8.71 8.05
CA TYR A 120 -9.82 9.85 7.19
C TYR A 120 -11.04 10.19 6.32
N PRO A 121 -12.08 10.82 6.88
CA PRO A 121 -13.37 11.00 6.21
C PRO A 121 -13.30 11.76 4.88
N GLU A 122 -12.43 12.76 4.82
CA GLU A 122 -12.25 13.63 3.63
C GLU A 122 -11.13 13.15 2.70
N ALA A 123 -10.46 12.05 3.03
CA ALA A 123 -9.45 11.50 2.15
C ALA A 123 -10.07 10.94 0.87
N ILE A 124 -9.28 10.97 -0.19
CA ILE A 124 -9.57 10.24 -1.43
C ILE A 124 -8.51 9.16 -1.61
N TYR A 125 -8.84 8.09 -2.32
CA TYR A 125 -7.83 7.12 -2.72
C TYR A 125 -7.95 6.74 -4.19
N VAL A 126 -6.83 6.29 -4.75
CA VAL A 126 -6.79 5.63 -6.05
C VAL A 126 -6.40 4.18 -5.80
N ASP A 127 -7.22 3.26 -6.29
CA ASP A 127 -7.08 1.83 -6.08
C ASP A 127 -6.44 1.22 -7.33
N TYR A 128 -5.24 0.66 -7.17
CA TYR A 128 -4.54 -0.12 -8.19
C TYR A 128 -4.80 -1.59 -7.86
N PHE A 129 -5.64 -2.23 -8.65
CA PHE A 129 -6.07 -3.61 -8.44
C PHE A 129 -5.40 -4.54 -9.44
N ALA A 130 -4.80 -5.60 -8.89
CA ALA A 130 -4.29 -6.75 -9.61
C ALA A 130 -5.26 -7.94 -9.40
N PRO A 131 -5.96 -8.39 -10.45
CA PRO A 131 -6.79 -9.59 -10.36
C PRO A 131 -5.91 -10.83 -10.15
N ALA A 132 -6.52 -11.90 -9.64
CA ALA A 132 -5.87 -13.20 -9.64
C ALA A 132 -5.50 -13.64 -11.08
N PRO A 133 -4.38 -14.37 -11.26
CA PRO A 133 -3.96 -14.86 -12.58
C PRO A 133 -5.06 -15.61 -13.33
N GLU A 134 -5.02 -15.54 -14.67
CA GLU A 134 -5.95 -16.32 -15.49
C GLU A 134 -5.74 -17.82 -15.27
N GLY A 135 -6.84 -18.56 -15.08
CA GLY A 135 -6.80 -19.99 -14.81
C GLY A 135 -6.49 -20.36 -13.35
N ASP A 136 -6.35 -19.39 -12.45
CA ASP A 136 -6.26 -19.66 -11.03
C ASP A 136 -7.61 -20.18 -10.52
N ASP A 137 -7.63 -21.37 -9.91
CA ASP A 137 -8.85 -21.94 -9.33
C ASP A 137 -9.20 -21.29 -7.99
N ASP A 138 -8.27 -20.55 -7.39
CA ASP A 138 -8.42 -19.89 -6.09
C ASP A 138 -8.38 -18.36 -6.17
N LYS A 139 -9.09 -17.82 -7.17
CA LYS A 139 -9.11 -16.37 -7.48
C LYS A 139 -9.49 -15.48 -6.32
N PHE A 140 -10.22 -16.01 -5.34
CA PHE A 140 -10.62 -15.28 -4.14
C PHE A 140 -9.46 -15.00 -3.19
N HIS A 141 -8.37 -15.76 -3.26
CA HIS A 141 -7.22 -15.64 -2.36
C HIS A 141 -5.99 -14.96 -3.00
N HIS A 142 -5.93 -14.88 -4.33
CA HIS A 142 -4.72 -14.47 -5.06
C HIS A 142 -4.81 -13.11 -5.79
N TRP A 143 -5.82 -12.29 -5.47
CA TRP A 143 -5.87 -10.89 -5.90
C TRP A 143 -5.15 -9.97 -4.90
N GLN A 144 -4.82 -8.75 -5.34
CA GLN A 144 -4.27 -7.70 -4.47
C GLN A 144 -4.66 -6.31 -4.96
N ALA A 145 -4.94 -5.38 -4.05
CA ALA A 145 -5.04 -3.96 -4.36
C ALA A 145 -4.02 -3.14 -3.55
N LEU A 146 -3.56 -2.04 -4.15
CA LEU A 146 -2.82 -0.97 -3.50
C LEU A 146 -3.63 0.31 -3.58
N ARG A 147 -3.99 0.87 -2.43
CA ARG A 147 -4.71 2.14 -2.32
C ARG A 147 -3.75 3.23 -1.93
N PHE A 148 -3.60 4.20 -2.82
CA PHE A 148 -2.83 5.41 -2.57
C PHE A 148 -3.79 6.46 -2.00
N VAL A 149 -3.67 6.74 -0.71
CA VAL A 149 -4.59 7.59 0.04
C VAL A 149 -4.03 9.01 0.13
N TYR A 150 -4.86 9.98 -0.21
CA TYR A 150 -4.51 11.39 -0.24
C TYR A 150 -5.43 12.21 0.65
N GLU A 151 -4.87 13.22 1.30
CA GLU A 151 -5.60 14.22 2.05
C GLU A 151 -5.24 15.62 1.53
N GLU A 152 -6.23 16.51 1.49
CA GLU A 152 -6.05 17.89 1.09
C GLU A 152 -5.58 18.73 2.28
N VAL A 153 -4.46 19.43 2.11
CA VAL A 153 -3.93 20.40 3.08
C VAL A 153 -3.70 21.71 2.34
N GLU A 154 -4.40 22.77 2.76
CA GLU A 154 -4.26 24.12 2.19
C GLU A 154 -4.43 24.21 0.66
N GLY A 155 -5.30 23.37 0.08
CA GLY A 155 -5.55 23.35 -1.38
C GLY A 155 -4.67 22.38 -2.17
N GLU A 156 -3.79 21.64 -1.50
CA GLU A 156 -2.89 20.67 -2.13
C GLU A 156 -3.11 19.25 -1.59
N TRP A 157 -3.11 18.27 -2.49
CA TRP A 157 -3.30 16.85 -2.14
C TRP A 157 -1.95 16.17 -1.85
N TYR A 158 -1.82 15.60 -0.66
CA TYR A 158 -0.62 14.90 -0.22
C TYR A 158 -0.88 13.42 -0.01
N LEU A 159 0.07 12.57 -0.39
CA LEU A 159 0.03 11.14 -0.10
C LEU A 159 0.27 10.94 1.40
N ILE A 160 -0.70 10.32 2.07
CA ILE A 160 -0.66 10.09 3.52
C ILE A 160 -0.58 8.60 3.86
N ALA A 161 -1.06 7.72 2.97
CA ALA A 161 -0.95 6.28 3.17
C ALA A 161 -0.85 5.49 1.85
N ILE A 162 -0.18 4.34 1.91
CA ILE A 162 -0.26 3.26 0.94
C ILE A 162 -0.84 2.06 1.68
N VAL A 163 -2.06 1.67 1.32
CA VAL A 163 -2.81 0.60 1.98
C VAL A 163 -2.87 -0.60 1.06
N ARG A 164 -2.43 -1.76 1.54
CA ARG A 164 -2.53 -3.02 0.82
C ARG A 164 -3.80 -3.74 1.21
N ASP A 165 -4.54 -4.22 0.22
CA ASP A 165 -5.72 -5.05 0.41
C ASP A 165 -5.51 -6.39 -0.30
N VAL A 166 -5.77 -7.46 0.43
CA VAL A 166 -5.71 -8.85 -0.03
C VAL A 166 -6.72 -9.66 0.74
N PHE A 167 -6.98 -10.87 0.27
CA PHE A 167 -7.70 -11.83 1.09
C PHE A 167 -6.91 -12.15 2.36
N ASN A 168 -7.50 -11.83 3.51
CA ASN A 168 -7.13 -12.34 4.82
C ASN A 168 -8.44 -12.68 5.55
N PRO A 169 -8.66 -13.95 5.96
CA PRO A 169 -9.89 -14.41 6.57
C PRO A 169 -10.09 -13.95 8.02
#